data_AF-A0A6B3GGB9-F1
#
_entry.id   AF-A0A6B3GGB9-F1
#
_cell.length_a   1.000
_cell.length_b   1.000
_cell.length_c   1.000
_cell.angle_alpha   90.00
_cell.angle_beta   90.00
_cell.angle_gamma   90.00
#
_symmetry.space_group_name_H-M   'P 1'
#
loop_
_entity.id
_entity.type
_entity.pdbx_description
1 polymer ?
#
loop_
_entity_poly.entity_id
_entity_poly.type
_entity_poly.pdbx_seq_one_letter_code
_entity_poly.pdbx_strand_id
1 'polypeptide(L)'
;FRVASRAGHDTFVPPKRLATSFTPADPPASAPERLVIVTPVYPKDPELWEMEETEAPDGKLPIDGIVQIEDERGTVRTFRRVSATFEDPVRFTVAAGATERWRFLSLEKSAGAYPHPMHLHSVAFQGLSREVYDVSSFTFFELPGGGYGAGTSTPIRWKENAPLTAAEQGPKDVISLAPAQLITVGATFNGPPGRFMHHCHVYEHEDMMMMRPFVVQPEAVMKLAPHHGHRPHG
;
A
#
# COMPACT_ATOMS: atom_id res chain seq x y z
N PHE A 1 -3.87 -39.18 17.12
CA PHE A 1 -4.17 -37.81 17.59
C PHE A 1 -5.39 -37.85 18.50
N ARG A 2 -5.28 -37.41 19.76
CA ARG A 2 -6.43 -37.22 20.65
C ARG A 2 -6.73 -35.72 20.71
N VAL A 3 -7.87 -35.30 20.15
CA VAL A 3 -8.40 -33.95 20.35
C VAL A 3 -9.26 -34.01 21.62
N ALA A 4 -8.93 -33.21 22.62
CA ALA A 4 -9.71 -33.14 23.86
C ALA A 4 -11.14 -32.68 23.55
N SER A 5 -12.14 -33.31 24.19
CA SER A 5 -13.53 -32.86 24.13
C SER A 5 -13.66 -31.49 24.76
N ARG A 6 -14.15 -30.50 23.99
CA ARG A 6 -14.35 -29.11 24.43
C ARG A 6 -15.24 -29.02 25.66
N ALA A 7 -14.70 -28.49 26.76
CA ALA A 7 -15.47 -27.75 27.78
C ALA A 7 -14.50 -27.04 28.74
N GLY A 8 -13.96 -25.92 28.27
CA GLY A 8 -13.34 -24.91 29.12
C GLY A 8 -13.44 -23.60 28.35
N HIS A 9 -14.32 -22.70 28.77
CA HIS A 9 -14.26 -21.32 28.30
C HIS A 9 -13.00 -20.72 28.91
N ASP A 10 -11.87 -20.87 28.23
CA ASP A 10 -10.68 -20.15 28.62
C ASP A 10 -10.94 -18.68 28.31
N THR A 11 -11.14 -17.90 29.37
CA THR A 11 -11.35 -16.46 29.24
C THR A 11 -9.99 -15.84 28.95
N PHE A 12 -9.64 -15.78 27.67
CA PHE A 12 -8.45 -15.07 27.26
C PHE A 12 -8.63 -13.59 27.59
N VAL A 13 -7.89 -13.12 28.61
CA VAL A 13 -7.76 -11.71 28.92
C VAL A 13 -6.43 -11.24 28.33
N PRO A 14 -6.43 -10.35 27.33
CA PRO A 14 -5.19 -9.79 26.80
C PRO A 14 -4.35 -9.20 27.94
N PRO A 15 -3.01 -9.37 27.92
CA PRO A 15 -2.15 -8.82 28.95
C PRO A 15 -2.29 -7.29 29.00
N LYS A 16 -2.32 -6.72 30.21
CA LYS A 16 -2.41 -5.26 30.42
C LYS A 16 -1.23 -4.48 29.83
N ARG A 17 -0.12 -5.16 29.52
CA ARG A 17 1.03 -4.60 28.80
C ARG A 17 1.30 -5.48 27.58
N LEU A 18 1.32 -4.84 26.41
CA LEU A 18 1.87 -5.43 25.20
C LEU A 18 3.38 -5.67 25.38
N ALA A 19 3.98 -6.50 24.52
CA ALA A 19 5.41 -6.80 24.58
C ALA A 19 6.25 -5.52 24.70
N THR A 20 7.11 -5.45 25.73
CA THR A 20 8.00 -4.29 25.96
C THR A 20 9.04 -4.10 24.87
N SER A 21 9.21 -5.09 23.99
CA SER A 21 10.06 -5.04 22.80
C SER A 21 9.41 -4.34 21.61
N PHE A 22 8.10 -4.05 21.66
CA PHE A 22 7.45 -3.31 20.59
C PHE A 22 7.60 -1.81 20.83
N THR A 23 8.31 -1.15 19.90
CA THR A 23 8.33 0.30 19.81
C THR A 23 7.34 0.70 18.72
N PRO A 24 6.25 1.43 19.04
CA PRO A 24 5.33 1.94 18.04
C PRO A 24 6.07 2.71 16.95
N ALA A 25 5.63 2.54 15.70
CA ALA A 25 6.16 3.36 14.63
C ALA A 25 5.57 4.76 14.76
N ASP A 26 6.42 5.78 14.88
CA ASP A 26 6.04 7.18 14.88
C ASP A 26 6.78 7.93 13.76
N PRO A 27 6.37 7.74 12.48
CA PRO A 27 7.06 8.36 11.36
C PRO A 27 6.89 9.89 11.42
N PRO A 28 7.97 10.69 11.40
CA PRO A 28 7.85 12.15 11.40
C PRO A 28 7.08 12.63 10.17
N ALA A 29 6.55 13.85 10.19
CA ALA A 29 5.83 14.41 9.04
C ALA A 29 6.65 14.36 7.73
N SER A 30 7.97 14.50 7.81
CA SER A 30 8.90 14.41 6.67
C SER A 30 9.29 12.99 6.25
N ALA A 31 8.77 11.94 6.89
CA ALA A 31 9.09 10.56 6.55
C ALA A 31 8.71 10.27 5.08
N PRO A 32 9.54 9.52 4.34
CA PRO A 32 9.19 9.05 3.00
C PRO A 32 7.84 8.34 3.01
N GLU A 33 7.07 8.54 1.94
CA GLU A 33 5.76 7.93 1.74
C GLU A 33 5.78 7.11 0.46
N ARG A 34 5.33 5.85 0.55
CA ARG A 34 5.11 4.96 -0.58
C ARG A 34 3.62 4.80 -0.80
N LEU A 35 3.15 5.01 -2.02
CA LEU A 35 1.78 4.70 -2.40
C LEU A 35 1.77 3.48 -3.31
N VAL A 36 1.05 2.45 -2.86
CA VAL A 36 0.80 1.21 -3.58
C VAL A 36 -0.71 1.10 -3.81
N ILE A 37 -1.10 0.87 -5.05
CA ILE A 37 -2.50 0.77 -5.46
C ILE A 37 -2.79 -0.64 -5.96
N VAL A 38 -3.86 -1.23 -5.45
CA VAL A 38 -4.45 -2.47 -5.97
C VAL A 38 -5.57 -2.11 -6.94
N THR A 39 -5.46 -2.56 -8.20
CA THR A 39 -6.51 -2.32 -9.21
C THR A 39 -7.65 -3.34 -9.09
N PRO A 40 -8.86 -3.01 -9.56
CA PRO A 40 -9.97 -3.96 -9.61
C PRO A 40 -9.65 -5.17 -10.49
N VAL A 41 -10.33 -6.29 -10.21
CA VAL A 41 -10.36 -7.48 -11.06
C VAL A 41 -11.43 -7.27 -12.12
N TYR A 42 -11.04 -7.24 -13.40
CA TYR A 42 -11.84 -6.94 -14.60
C TYR A 42 -11.77 -5.48 -15.10
N PRO A 43 -11.52 -5.24 -16.40
CA PRO A 43 -11.43 -6.21 -17.51
C PRO A 43 -10.11 -6.96 -17.61
N LYS A 44 -9.14 -6.68 -16.73
CA LYS A 44 -7.87 -7.40 -16.63
C LYS A 44 -7.62 -7.93 -15.23
N ASP A 45 -6.63 -8.79 -15.09
CA ASP A 45 -6.16 -9.29 -13.79
C ASP A 45 -5.73 -8.13 -12.88
N PRO A 46 -5.89 -8.28 -11.56
CA PRO A 46 -5.51 -7.22 -10.62
C PRO A 46 -3.98 -7.04 -10.64
N GLU A 47 -3.56 -5.79 -10.63
CA GLU A 47 -2.15 -5.40 -10.62
C GLU A 47 -1.80 -4.70 -9.30
N LEU A 48 -0.51 -4.66 -9.00
CA LEU A 48 0.03 -3.96 -7.84
C LEU A 48 0.86 -2.76 -8.31
N TRP A 49 0.20 -1.59 -8.37
CA TRP A 49 0.79 -0.38 -8.89
C TRP A 49 1.65 0.33 -7.84
N GLU A 50 2.91 0.57 -8.16
CA GLU A 50 3.75 1.51 -7.41
C GLU A 50 3.57 2.89 -8.03
N MET A 51 3.30 3.89 -7.18
CA MET A 51 2.90 5.22 -7.62
C MET A 51 3.92 6.27 -7.20
N GLU A 52 4.15 7.26 -8.06
CA GLU A 52 4.92 8.47 -7.75
C GLU A 52 4.04 9.71 -7.90
N GLU A 53 4.14 10.63 -6.95
CA GLU A 53 3.45 11.93 -7.05
C GLU A 53 4.03 12.74 -8.21
N THR A 54 3.16 13.40 -8.96
CA THR A 54 3.49 14.21 -10.12
C THR A 54 2.57 15.41 -10.20
N GLU A 55 2.96 16.42 -10.97
CA GLU A 55 2.01 17.46 -11.40
C GLU A 55 0.88 16.83 -12.22
N ALA A 56 -0.30 17.45 -12.16
CA ALA A 56 -1.43 17.02 -12.96
C ALA A 56 -1.08 17.13 -14.46
N PRO A 57 -1.21 16.04 -15.24
CA PRO A 57 -0.90 16.09 -16.66
C PRO A 57 -1.86 17.00 -17.41
N ASP A 58 -1.37 17.63 -18.47
CA ASP A 58 -2.22 18.35 -19.41
C ASP A 58 -3.19 17.39 -20.13
N GLY A 59 -4.37 17.91 -20.48
CA GLY A 59 -5.36 17.18 -21.26
C GLY A 59 -6.54 16.65 -20.44
N LYS A 60 -7.35 15.81 -21.09
CA LYS A 60 -8.60 15.31 -20.53
C LYS A 60 -8.37 13.93 -19.90
N LEU A 61 -8.76 13.80 -18.64
CA LEU A 61 -8.84 12.52 -17.94
C LEU A 61 -9.98 11.63 -18.48
N PRO A 62 -9.87 10.29 -18.39
CA PRO A 62 -8.78 9.53 -17.78
C PRO A 62 -7.54 9.41 -18.68
N ILE A 63 -6.36 9.29 -18.06
CA ILE A 63 -5.07 9.01 -18.70
C ILE A 63 -4.47 7.76 -18.05
N ASP A 64 -3.79 6.91 -18.84
CA ASP A 64 -3.33 5.61 -18.34
C ASP A 64 -2.27 5.80 -17.25
N GLY A 65 -2.47 5.08 -16.14
CA GLY A 65 -1.61 5.15 -14.96
C GLY A 65 -1.77 6.42 -14.14
N ILE A 66 -2.70 7.33 -14.46
CA ILE A 66 -2.92 8.56 -13.68
C ILE A 66 -4.07 8.36 -12.70
N VAL A 67 -3.78 8.57 -11.42
CA VAL A 67 -4.75 8.53 -10.32
C VAL A 67 -4.71 9.84 -9.55
N GLN A 68 -5.83 10.54 -9.50
CA GLN A 68 -6.01 11.72 -8.66
C GLN A 68 -6.78 11.37 -7.40
N ILE A 69 -6.28 11.81 -6.26
CA ILE A 69 -6.83 11.52 -4.93
C ILE A 69 -7.12 12.84 -4.23
N GLU A 70 -8.38 13.07 -3.87
CA GLU A 70 -8.85 14.19 -3.05
C GLU A 70 -8.92 13.73 -1.58
N ASP A 71 -8.14 14.37 -0.71
CA ASP A 71 -8.08 14.05 0.72
C ASP A 71 -9.25 14.64 1.54
N GLU A 72 -9.28 14.37 2.84
CA GLU A 72 -10.29 14.90 3.79
C GLU A 72 -10.41 16.43 3.76
N ARG A 73 -9.37 17.14 3.36
CA ARG A 73 -9.33 18.62 3.31
C ARG A 73 -9.73 19.16 1.92
N GLY A 74 -10.07 18.30 0.98
CA GLY A 74 -10.34 18.67 -0.42
C GLY A 74 -9.07 18.94 -1.23
N THR A 75 -7.89 18.56 -0.73
CA THR A 75 -6.63 18.72 -1.48
C THR A 75 -6.49 17.59 -2.47
N VAL A 76 -6.29 17.92 -3.74
CA VAL A 76 -6.08 16.92 -4.80
C VAL A 76 -4.59 16.71 -5.04
N ARG A 77 -4.11 15.48 -4.85
CA ARG A 77 -2.77 15.02 -5.26
C ARG A 77 -2.88 14.14 -6.49
N THR A 78 -1.93 14.27 -7.41
CA THR A 78 -1.89 13.45 -8.64
C THR A 78 -0.73 12.48 -8.58
N PHE A 79 -1.00 11.22 -8.91
CA PHE A 79 -0.02 10.16 -8.93
C PHE A 79 0.04 9.49 -10.29
N ARG A 80 1.25 9.13 -10.70
CA ARG A 80 1.53 8.37 -11.91
C ARG A 80 2.07 7.00 -11.54
N ARG A 81 1.52 5.96 -12.17
CA ARG A 81 2.03 4.58 -12.11
C ARG A 81 3.45 4.53 -12.66
N VAL A 82 4.38 3.97 -11.87
CA VAL A 82 5.77 3.77 -12.28
C VAL A 82 6.17 2.29 -12.40
N SER A 83 5.33 1.39 -11.90
CA SER A 83 5.35 -0.05 -12.18
C SER A 83 4.00 -0.66 -11.83
N ALA A 84 3.70 -1.83 -12.38
CA ALA A 84 2.43 -2.53 -12.23
C ALA A 84 2.56 -4.03 -11.91
N THR A 85 3.61 -4.68 -12.42
CA THR A 85 3.79 -6.15 -12.32
C THR A 85 5.14 -6.52 -11.74
N PHE A 86 5.33 -7.78 -11.34
CA PHE A 86 6.59 -8.27 -10.77
C PHE A 86 7.83 -8.01 -11.63
N GLU A 87 7.67 -8.10 -12.95
CA GLU A 87 8.76 -8.03 -13.94
C GLU A 87 9.26 -6.60 -14.18
N ASP A 88 8.47 -5.59 -13.82
CA ASP A 88 8.88 -4.20 -13.97
C ASP A 88 10.12 -3.87 -13.12
N PRO A 89 10.95 -2.90 -13.53
CA PRO A 89 12.12 -2.48 -12.78
C PRO A 89 11.78 -2.11 -11.32
N VAL A 90 12.68 -2.41 -10.38
CA VAL A 90 12.52 -2.00 -8.97
C VAL A 90 12.35 -0.49 -8.89
N ARG A 91 11.28 -0.01 -8.24
CA ARG A 91 11.04 1.43 -8.04
C ARG A 91 11.31 1.90 -6.62
N PHE A 92 10.99 1.09 -5.61
CA PHE A 92 11.17 1.49 -4.21
C PHE A 92 12.54 1.08 -3.67
N THR A 93 13.29 2.09 -3.21
CA THR A 93 14.53 1.93 -2.47
C THR A 93 14.40 2.65 -1.13
N VAL A 94 14.61 1.91 -0.05
CA VAL A 94 14.47 2.34 1.34
C VAL A 94 15.86 2.42 1.98
N ALA A 95 16.13 3.50 2.70
CA ALA A 95 17.36 3.61 3.48
C ALA A 95 17.28 2.69 4.71
N ALA A 96 18.33 1.90 4.95
CA ALA A 96 18.43 1.09 6.15
C ALA A 96 18.32 1.96 7.41
N GLY A 97 17.49 1.54 8.37
CA GLY A 97 17.17 2.28 9.59
C GLY A 97 16.11 3.39 9.42
N ALA A 98 15.65 3.66 8.19
CA ALA A 98 14.60 4.67 7.98
C ALA A 98 13.25 4.19 8.49
N THR A 99 12.48 5.14 9.01
CA THR A 99 11.05 4.98 9.26
C THR A 99 10.29 5.61 8.08
N GLU A 100 9.46 4.82 7.40
CA GLU A 100 8.64 5.25 6.26
C GLU A 100 7.15 5.02 6.52
N ARG A 101 6.30 5.74 5.78
CA ARG A 101 4.87 5.46 5.64
C ARG A 101 4.61 4.67 4.36
N TRP A 102 3.90 3.57 4.48
CA TRP A 102 3.43 2.78 3.33
C TRP A 102 1.92 2.85 3.28
N ARG A 103 1.38 3.34 2.16
CA ARG A 103 -0.05 3.53 1.92
C ARG A 103 -0.50 2.52 0.88
N PHE A 104 -1.42 1.65 1.29
CA PHE A 104 -2.06 0.69 0.41
C PHE A 104 -3.47 1.16 0.12
N LEU A 105 -3.81 1.37 -1.14
CA LEU A 105 -5.14 1.80 -1.59
C LEU A 105 -5.75 0.72 -2.48
N SER A 106 -6.95 0.26 -2.15
CA SER A 106 -7.75 -0.57 -3.05
C SER A 106 -8.70 0.28 -3.87
N LEU A 107 -8.66 0.11 -5.19
CA LEU A 107 -9.60 0.73 -6.12
C LEU A 107 -10.79 -0.18 -6.44
N GLU A 108 -10.87 -1.35 -5.81
CA GLU A 108 -11.99 -2.28 -5.98
C GLU A 108 -13.30 -1.60 -5.56
N LYS A 109 -14.29 -1.65 -6.45
CA LYS A 109 -15.58 -0.96 -6.29
C LYS A 109 -16.67 -1.90 -5.77
N SER A 110 -16.48 -3.20 -5.98
CA SER A 110 -17.54 -4.18 -5.85
C SER A 110 -17.87 -4.39 -4.37
N ALA A 111 -19.12 -4.08 -4.00
CA ALA A 111 -19.64 -4.41 -2.69
C ALA A 111 -19.59 -5.94 -2.51
N GLY A 112 -18.80 -6.42 -1.54
CA GLY A 112 -18.59 -7.83 -1.28
C GLY A 112 -17.34 -8.45 -1.94
N ALA A 113 -16.52 -7.66 -2.64
CA ALA A 113 -15.18 -8.12 -3.01
C ALA A 113 -14.35 -8.46 -1.76
N TYR A 114 -13.55 -9.52 -1.86
CA TYR A 114 -12.70 -9.95 -0.78
C TYR A 114 -11.54 -8.96 -0.56
N PRO A 115 -11.11 -8.75 0.70
CA PRO A 115 -9.99 -7.88 0.98
C PRO A 115 -8.66 -8.48 0.48
N HIS A 116 -7.71 -7.61 0.17
CA HIS A 116 -6.34 -8.01 -0.14
C HIS A 116 -5.48 -7.98 1.13
N PRO A 117 -4.97 -9.11 1.64
CA PRO A 117 -4.00 -9.10 2.73
C PRO A 117 -2.65 -8.61 2.21
N MET A 118 -2.29 -7.36 2.50
CA MET A 118 -1.03 -6.76 2.05
C MET A 118 0.10 -7.15 2.99
N HIS A 119 1.15 -7.77 2.44
CA HIS A 119 2.34 -8.22 3.15
C HIS A 119 3.57 -7.40 2.74
N LEU A 120 4.42 -7.07 3.72
CA LEU A 120 5.71 -6.42 3.51
C LEU A 120 6.83 -7.26 4.16
N HIS A 121 7.80 -7.69 3.37
CA HIS A 121 8.97 -8.42 3.87
C HIS A 121 9.90 -7.51 4.69
N SER A 122 10.87 -8.11 5.39
CA SER A 122 11.98 -7.43 6.13
C SER A 122 11.57 -6.70 7.41
N VAL A 123 10.30 -6.34 7.58
CA VAL A 123 9.87 -5.44 8.65
C VAL A 123 8.52 -5.86 9.23
N ALA A 124 8.37 -5.68 10.54
CA ALA A 124 7.05 -5.57 11.15
C ALA A 124 6.65 -4.10 11.19
N PHE A 125 5.41 -3.80 10.81
CA PHE A 125 4.81 -2.48 10.80
C PHE A 125 3.63 -2.37 11.74
N GLN A 126 3.10 -1.17 11.88
CA GLN A 126 1.90 -0.86 12.66
C GLN A 126 0.91 -0.10 11.77
N GLY A 127 -0.38 -0.38 11.88
CA GLY A 127 -1.42 0.45 11.26
C GLY A 127 -1.48 1.83 11.92
N LEU A 128 -1.51 2.89 11.10
CA LEU A 128 -1.57 4.29 11.54
C LEU A 128 -2.92 4.94 11.23
N SER A 129 -3.49 4.69 10.05
CA SER A 129 -4.83 5.15 9.67
C SER A 129 -5.52 4.19 8.73
N ARG A 130 -6.85 4.23 8.73
CA ARG A 130 -7.71 3.66 7.67
C ARG A 130 -8.66 4.75 7.20
N GLU A 131 -8.80 4.87 5.88
CA GLU A 131 -9.68 5.82 5.22
C GLU A 131 -10.53 5.07 4.19
N VAL A 132 -11.74 5.54 3.93
CA VAL A 132 -12.63 5.03 2.88
C VAL A 132 -12.77 6.11 1.82
N TYR A 133 -12.68 5.71 0.56
CA TYR A 133 -12.78 6.59 -0.60
C TYR A 133 -14.00 6.23 -1.48
N ASP A 134 -14.54 7.22 -2.17
CA ASP A 134 -15.36 7.01 -3.36
C ASP A 134 -14.41 6.81 -4.55
N VAL A 135 -14.25 5.56 -4.95
CA VAL A 135 -13.39 5.14 -6.07
C VAL A 135 -14.17 4.97 -7.38
N SER A 136 -15.42 5.42 -7.44
CA SER A 136 -16.30 5.22 -8.60
C SER A 136 -15.75 5.82 -9.90
N SER A 137 -14.92 6.87 -9.81
CA SER A 137 -14.30 7.56 -10.94
C SER A 137 -13.10 6.84 -11.56
N PHE A 138 -12.52 5.83 -10.89
CA PHE A 138 -11.45 5.02 -11.47
C PHE A 138 -12.01 4.13 -12.59
N THR A 139 -11.51 4.21 -13.81
CA THR A 139 -12.06 3.48 -14.94
C THR A 139 -10.98 2.85 -15.79
N PHE A 140 -11.33 1.73 -16.41
CA PHE A 140 -10.61 1.17 -17.54
C PHE A 140 -11.10 1.81 -18.84
N PHE A 141 -10.25 1.84 -19.85
CA PHE A 141 -10.56 2.31 -21.19
C PHE A 141 -9.63 1.63 -22.22
N GLU A 142 -10.07 1.55 -23.46
CA GLU A 142 -9.28 0.94 -24.53
C GLU A 142 -8.14 1.85 -24.97
N LEU A 143 -6.95 1.28 -25.18
CA LEU A 143 -5.80 2.00 -25.71
C LEU A 143 -5.75 1.93 -27.24
N PRO A 144 -5.24 2.98 -27.92
CA PRO A 144 -4.90 2.89 -29.34
C PRO A 144 -3.88 1.77 -29.56
N GLY A 145 -4.25 0.78 -30.37
CA GLY A 145 -3.42 -0.42 -30.59
C GLY A 145 -3.85 -1.66 -29.79
N GLY A 146 -4.92 -1.55 -29.00
CA GLY A 146 -5.48 -2.65 -28.23
C GLY A 146 -4.98 -2.70 -26.78
N GLY A 147 -5.67 -3.50 -25.96
CA GLY A 147 -5.44 -3.57 -24.52
C GLY A 147 -6.17 -2.46 -23.75
N TYR A 148 -5.97 -2.46 -22.43
CA TYR A 148 -6.68 -1.57 -21.50
C TYR A 148 -5.70 -0.67 -20.75
N GLY A 149 -5.97 0.62 -20.79
CA GLY A 149 -5.46 1.60 -19.85
C GLY A 149 -6.39 1.72 -18.65
N ALA A 150 -5.90 2.29 -17.57
CA ALA A 150 -6.73 2.60 -16.41
C ALA A 150 -6.28 3.88 -15.71
N GLY A 151 -7.24 4.61 -15.16
CA GLY A 151 -6.98 5.88 -14.47
C GLY A 151 -8.26 6.53 -13.97
N THR A 152 -8.13 7.61 -13.24
CA THR A 152 -9.28 8.36 -12.69
C THR A 152 -9.83 9.34 -13.72
N SER A 153 -11.14 9.37 -13.95
CA SER A 153 -11.82 10.37 -14.79
C SER A 153 -12.05 11.71 -14.07
N THR A 154 -12.21 11.65 -12.75
CA THR A 154 -12.19 12.76 -11.79
C THR A 154 -11.47 12.27 -10.52
N PRO A 155 -10.97 13.15 -9.64
CA PRO A 155 -10.36 12.70 -8.39
C PRO A 155 -11.26 11.71 -7.62
N ILE A 156 -10.69 10.61 -7.13
CA ILE A 156 -11.36 9.78 -6.12
C ILE A 156 -11.44 10.60 -4.84
N ARG A 157 -12.52 10.44 -4.06
CA ARG A 157 -12.80 11.34 -2.96
C ARG A 157 -12.78 10.65 -1.62
N TRP A 158 -12.08 11.22 -0.65
CA TRP A 158 -12.21 10.80 0.73
C TRP A 158 -13.69 10.86 1.16
N LYS A 159 -14.14 9.83 1.90
CA LYS A 159 -15.50 9.76 2.44
C LYS A 159 -15.51 9.86 3.95
N GLU A 160 -14.72 9.01 4.60
CA GLU A 160 -14.68 8.89 6.05
C GLU A 160 -13.42 8.18 6.52
N ASN A 161 -13.08 8.37 7.79
CA ASN A 161 -12.09 7.56 8.48
C ASN A 161 -12.71 6.26 8.98
N ALA A 162 -12.02 5.15 8.77
CA ALA A 162 -12.39 3.86 9.35
C ALA A 162 -11.54 3.58 10.61
N PRO A 163 -12.10 2.92 11.63
CA PRO A 163 -11.34 2.61 12.83
C PRO A 163 -10.27 1.56 12.57
N LEU A 164 -9.08 1.74 13.15
CA LEU A 164 -8.10 0.66 13.31
C LEU A 164 -8.56 -0.27 14.43
N THR A 165 -8.47 -1.57 14.20
CA THR A 165 -8.68 -2.53 15.29
C THR A 165 -7.52 -2.49 16.29
N ALA A 166 -7.77 -2.91 17.52
CA ALA A 166 -6.69 -3.02 18.52
C ALA A 166 -5.55 -3.95 18.06
N ALA A 167 -5.84 -4.95 17.22
CA ALA A 167 -4.85 -5.88 16.69
C ALA A 167 -3.97 -5.28 15.58
N GLU A 168 -4.47 -4.26 14.87
CA GLU A 168 -3.75 -3.53 13.81
C GLU A 168 -2.84 -2.44 14.39
N GLN A 169 -3.12 -1.99 15.60
CA GLN A 169 -2.28 -1.05 16.34
C GLN A 169 -1.09 -1.75 17.02
N GLY A 170 -0.98 -3.08 16.94
CA GLY A 170 0.21 -3.82 17.34
C GLY A 170 1.13 -4.13 16.16
N PRO A 171 2.26 -4.84 16.39
CA PRO A 171 3.12 -5.29 15.31
C PRO A 171 2.38 -6.25 14.37
N LYS A 172 2.51 -5.99 13.07
CA LYS A 172 1.94 -6.75 11.95
C LYS A 172 3.00 -6.87 10.86
N ASP A 173 2.89 -7.88 10.04
CA ASP A 173 3.61 -8.01 8.76
C ASP A 173 2.61 -8.16 7.60
N VAL A 174 1.35 -8.48 7.91
CA VAL A 174 0.22 -8.54 6.99
C VAL A 174 -0.94 -7.70 7.51
N ILE A 175 -1.60 -6.92 6.63
CA ILE A 175 -2.79 -6.13 6.97
C ILE A 175 -3.89 -6.26 5.90
N SER A 176 -5.13 -6.41 6.35
CA SER A 176 -6.29 -6.59 5.47
C SER A 176 -6.72 -5.27 4.82
N LEU A 177 -6.67 -5.18 3.49
CA LEU A 177 -7.10 -4.05 2.68
C LEU A 177 -8.47 -4.32 2.07
N ALA A 178 -9.51 -3.70 2.62
CA ALA A 178 -10.88 -3.82 2.12
C ALA A 178 -11.07 -3.03 0.80
N PRO A 179 -12.13 -3.33 0.03
CA PRO A 179 -12.50 -2.53 -1.14
C PRO A 179 -12.66 -1.04 -0.81
N ALA A 180 -12.27 -0.17 -1.75
CA ALA A 180 -12.34 1.28 -1.64
C ALA A 180 -11.63 1.89 -0.40
N GLN A 181 -10.71 1.16 0.22
CA GLN A 181 -10.03 1.57 1.44
C GLN A 181 -8.59 1.98 1.16
N LEU A 182 -8.10 2.97 1.90
CA LEU A 182 -6.69 3.29 2.04
C LEU A 182 -6.23 2.96 3.46
N ILE A 183 -5.10 2.26 3.59
CA ILE A 183 -4.47 1.94 4.86
C ILE A 183 -3.07 2.52 4.85
N THR A 184 -2.76 3.32 5.87
CA THR A 184 -1.40 3.79 6.11
C THR A 184 -0.76 2.96 7.22
N VAL A 185 0.42 2.41 6.96
CA VAL A 185 1.25 1.71 7.95
C VAL A 185 2.57 2.43 8.16
N GLY A 186 3.07 2.40 9.39
CA GLY A 186 4.40 2.89 9.76
C GLY A 186 5.37 1.72 9.91
N ALA A 187 6.49 1.76 9.20
CA ALA A 187 7.48 0.70 9.20
C ALA A 187 8.89 1.27 9.41
N THR A 188 9.69 0.65 10.28
CA THR A 188 11.09 1.03 10.51
C THR A 188 12.02 -0.10 10.08
N PHE A 189 12.83 0.14 9.06
CA PHE A 189 13.63 -0.87 8.37
C PHE A 189 14.98 -1.12 9.06
N ASN A 190 14.94 -1.64 10.29
CA ASN A 190 16.12 -1.96 11.09
C ASN A 190 16.74 -3.35 10.78
N GLY A 191 16.13 -4.08 9.86
CA GLY A 191 16.65 -5.36 9.37
C GLY A 191 17.87 -5.23 8.46
N PRO A 192 18.45 -6.37 8.02
CA PRO A 192 19.58 -6.35 7.11
C PRO A 192 19.21 -5.72 5.75
N PRO A 193 20.12 -4.96 5.12
CA PRO A 193 20.00 -4.56 3.73
C PRO A 193 19.79 -5.76 2.80
N GLY A 194 19.03 -5.57 1.73
CA GLY A 194 18.72 -6.64 0.79
C GLY A 194 17.61 -6.27 -0.19
N ARG A 195 17.27 -7.23 -1.06
CA ARG A 195 16.11 -7.16 -1.95
C ARG A 195 15.00 -8.00 -1.36
N PHE A 196 13.83 -7.39 -1.23
CA PHE A 196 12.67 -7.92 -0.52
C PHE A 196 11.40 -7.75 -1.38
N MET A 197 10.28 -8.29 -0.92
CA MET A 197 9.00 -8.23 -1.63
C MET A 197 7.92 -7.53 -0.81
N HIS A 198 7.01 -6.86 -1.50
CA HIS A 198 5.68 -6.53 -0.99
C HIS A 198 4.63 -7.06 -1.95
N HIS A 199 3.56 -7.64 -1.42
CA HIS A 199 2.58 -8.34 -2.25
C HIS A 199 1.23 -8.54 -1.55
N CYS A 200 0.24 -8.93 -2.35
CA CYS A 200 -0.98 -9.53 -1.82
C CYS A 200 -0.66 -10.97 -1.37
N HIS A 201 -1.12 -11.35 -0.18
CA HIS A 201 -0.91 -12.69 0.39
C HIS A 201 -2.06 -13.67 0.07
N VAL A 202 -2.83 -13.39 -0.99
CA VAL A 202 -3.67 -14.37 -1.67
C VAL A 202 -2.80 -14.96 -2.77
N TYR A 203 -2.45 -16.24 -2.66
CA TYR A 203 -1.44 -16.85 -3.53
C TYR A 203 -1.80 -16.78 -5.01
N GLU A 204 -3.07 -16.95 -5.35
CA GLU A 204 -3.53 -16.81 -6.73
C GLU A 204 -3.26 -15.40 -7.27
N HIS A 205 -3.46 -14.37 -6.45
CA HIS A 205 -3.16 -12.99 -6.82
C HIS A 205 -1.64 -12.73 -6.87
N GLU A 206 -0.88 -13.28 -5.93
CA GLU A 206 0.59 -13.20 -5.88
C GLU A 206 1.22 -13.76 -7.16
N ASP A 207 0.83 -14.99 -7.54
CA ASP A 207 1.31 -15.67 -8.74
C ASP A 207 0.81 -15.00 -10.03
N MET A 208 -0.35 -14.31 -9.98
CA MET A 208 -0.87 -13.46 -11.05
C MET A 208 -0.34 -12.02 -10.99
N MET A 209 0.91 -11.85 -10.52
CA MET A 209 1.71 -10.62 -10.59
C MET A 209 1.34 -9.51 -9.58
N MET A 210 0.51 -9.75 -8.56
CA MET A 210 0.32 -8.82 -7.44
C MET A 210 1.47 -8.85 -6.43
N MET A 211 2.70 -8.78 -6.92
CA MET A 211 3.95 -8.78 -6.15
C MET A 211 4.96 -7.83 -6.76
N ARG A 212 5.68 -7.08 -5.92
CA ARG A 212 6.69 -6.12 -6.35
C ARG A 212 7.94 -6.20 -5.47
N PRO A 213 9.15 -6.12 -6.09
CA PRO A 213 10.39 -6.03 -5.35
C PRO A 213 10.65 -4.61 -4.84
N PHE A 214 11.26 -4.51 -3.66
CA PHE A 214 11.88 -3.29 -3.16
C PHE A 214 13.28 -3.59 -2.61
N VAL A 215 14.11 -2.55 -2.48
CA VAL A 215 15.48 -2.69 -1.95
C VAL A 215 15.61 -1.90 -0.66
N VAL A 216 16.17 -2.51 0.37
CA VAL A 216 16.70 -1.81 1.55
C VAL A 216 18.22 -1.73 1.39
N GLN A 217 18.80 -0.53 1.42
CA GLN A 217 20.24 -0.34 1.30
C GLN A 217 20.77 0.76 2.22
N PRO A 218 22.08 0.76 2.54
CA PRO A 218 22.65 1.80 3.40
C PRO A 218 22.43 3.21 2.81
N GLU A 219 22.07 4.17 3.66
CA GLU A 219 21.82 5.55 3.24
C GLU A 219 23.02 6.17 2.49
N ALA A 220 24.24 5.82 2.91
CA ALA A 220 25.48 6.25 2.25
C ALA A 220 25.54 5.81 0.78
N VAL A 221 25.02 4.63 0.43
CA VAL A 221 24.96 4.14 -0.96
C VAL A 221 23.94 4.95 -1.76
N MET A 222 22.77 5.24 -1.18
CA MET A 222 21.76 6.08 -1.82
C MET A 222 22.23 7.50 -2.13
N LYS A 223 23.09 8.07 -1.26
CA LYS A 223 23.68 9.40 -1.49
C LYS A 223 24.68 9.43 -2.65
N LEU A 224 25.36 8.32 -2.92
CA LEU A 224 26.34 8.22 -4.02
C LEU A 224 25.67 7.99 -5.38
N ALA A 225 24.55 7.27 -5.41
CA ALA A 225 23.75 7.00 -6.59
C ALA A 225 22.27 7.19 -6.24
N PRO A 226 21.76 8.43 -6.30
CA PRO A 226 20.35 8.68 -6.01
C PRO A 226 19.49 7.97 -7.06
N HIS A 227 18.90 6.84 -6.67
CA HIS A 227 17.86 6.19 -7.45
C HIS A 227 16.69 7.19 -7.56
N HIS A 228 16.25 7.47 -8.79
CA HIS A 228 15.23 8.47 -9.09
C HIS A 228 14.03 8.41 -8.14
N GLY A 229 13.63 9.55 -7.56
CA GLY A 229 12.29 9.70 -6.97
C GLY A 229 12.17 10.30 -5.56
N HIS A 230 13.01 11.25 -5.15
CA HIS A 230 12.60 12.22 -4.11
C HIS A 230 13.10 13.61 -4.49
N ARG A 231 12.20 14.46 -5.03
CA ARG A 231 12.39 15.90 -4.94
C ARG A 231 11.95 16.32 -3.53
N PRO A 232 12.81 16.98 -2.74
CA PRO A 232 12.35 17.65 -1.53
C PRO A 232 11.50 18.86 -1.96
N HIS A 233 10.26 18.94 -1.48
CA HIS A 233 9.49 20.17 -1.58
C HIS A 233 10.15 21.22 -0.68
N GLY A 234 10.45 22.38 -1.26
CA GLY A 234 10.90 23.59 -0.55
C GLY A 234 9.74 24.39 0.02
#